data_AF-A0A946TCA0-F1
#
_entry.id   AF-A0A946TCA0-F1
#
_cell.length_a   1.000
_cell.length_b   1.000
_cell.length_c   1.000
_cell.angle_alpha   90.00
_cell.angle_beta   90.00
_cell.angle_gamma   90.00
#
_symmetry.space_group_name_H-M   'P 1'
#
loop_
_entity.id
_entity.type
_entity.pdbx_description
1 polymer ?
#
loop_
_entity_poly.entity_id
_entity_poly.type
_entity_poly.pdbx_seq_one_letter_code
_entity_poly.pdbx_strand_id
1 'polypeptide(L)'
;MKVDLDKKSLAVAKQYINAVDSSMMRLMLWQSLIDSVSDANLSAETFVEFAMANIPGETDYNVARAIGGGLVKALDYLSTATRLQIKDYSVTYAQVENLYLELLSSAQAGSDLQKYWYSQYVDLSKNSMHLNNLRQILASEKTFSGLTIDQDKRWEIVAALNRYQHGDYLALLEAEKLRDNSDTGVKYAIYSEALRPDPEIKAKWFAVVTDNPDRLKLSTLRYIMAGLFPPEQSALEQPYKARILAQIPVLNQGSDLGLTRSFTSSLLPAQCTDQSEKELAGLVEEYQAMKPQILKAVKARHQTVQRCIKALALLQEPQ
;
A
#
# COMPACT_ATOMS: atom_id res chain seq x y z
N MET A 1 -19.95 -16.42 -7.21
CA MET A 1 -20.12 -17.60 -6.33
C MET A 1 -18.81 -17.74 -5.57
N LYS A 2 -18.82 -17.47 -4.27
CA LYS A 2 -17.65 -17.60 -3.40
C LYS A 2 -17.57 -19.05 -2.92
N VAL A 3 -16.40 -19.69 -2.98
CA VAL A 3 -16.21 -21.10 -2.60
C VAL A 3 -15.25 -21.14 -1.43
N ASP A 4 -15.77 -21.17 -0.19
CA ASP A 4 -14.91 -21.33 0.98
C ASP A 4 -14.37 -22.77 1.01
N LEU A 5 -13.05 -22.91 0.99
CA LEU A 5 -12.39 -24.22 1.07
C LEU A 5 -12.28 -24.63 2.54
N ASP A 6 -12.72 -25.84 2.88
CA ASP A 6 -12.49 -26.40 4.22
C ASP A 6 -10.98 -26.69 4.45
N LYS A 7 -10.59 -26.92 5.70
CA LYS A 7 -9.18 -27.15 6.07
C LYS A 7 -8.49 -28.27 5.27
N LYS A 8 -9.20 -29.36 4.94
CA LYS A 8 -8.63 -30.46 4.15
C LYS A 8 -8.46 -30.04 2.70
N SER A 9 -9.46 -29.38 2.13
CA SER A 9 -9.40 -28.85 0.76
C SER A 9 -8.28 -27.80 0.60
N LEU A 10 -8.06 -26.95 1.61
CA LEU A 10 -6.94 -26.00 1.63
C LEU A 10 -5.57 -26.71 1.65
N ALA A 11 -5.42 -27.77 2.45
CA ALA A 11 -4.19 -28.54 2.53
C ALA A 11 -3.86 -29.23 1.18
N VAL A 12 -4.88 -29.78 0.51
CA VAL A 12 -4.72 -30.36 -0.83
C VAL A 12 -4.39 -29.28 -1.87
N ALA A 13 -5.10 -28.15 -1.85
CA ALA A 13 -4.80 -27.03 -2.74
C ALA A 13 -3.36 -26.54 -2.57
N LYS A 14 -2.82 -26.52 -1.34
CA LYS A 14 -1.43 -26.10 -1.08
C LYS A 14 -0.40 -26.93 -1.83
N GLN A 15 -0.71 -28.20 -2.09
CA GLN A 15 0.19 -29.13 -2.78
C GLN A 15 -0.04 -29.16 -4.30
N TYR A 16 -1.25 -28.89 -4.77
CA TYR A 16 -1.65 -29.19 -6.14
C TYR A 16 -2.27 -28.03 -6.92
N ILE A 17 -2.38 -26.81 -6.36
CA ILE A 17 -3.03 -25.67 -7.05
C ILE A 17 -2.36 -25.36 -8.40
N ASN A 18 -1.04 -25.49 -8.49
CA ASN A 18 -0.29 -25.29 -9.73
C ASN A 18 -0.39 -26.48 -10.70
N ALA A 19 -0.85 -27.65 -10.25
CA ALA A 19 -1.10 -28.82 -11.11
C ALA A 19 -2.47 -28.78 -11.81
N VAL A 20 -3.32 -27.80 -11.47
CA VAL A 20 -4.58 -27.57 -12.17
C VAL A 20 -4.28 -26.93 -13.53
N ASP A 21 -4.51 -27.65 -14.63
CA ASP A 21 -4.16 -27.18 -15.99
C ASP A 21 -4.85 -25.86 -16.37
N SER A 22 -6.12 -25.69 -15.97
CA SER A 22 -6.92 -24.50 -16.32
C SER A 22 -6.49 -23.26 -15.52
N SER A 23 -5.94 -22.25 -16.19
CA SER A 23 -5.58 -20.97 -15.54
C SER A 23 -6.79 -20.23 -14.99
N MET A 24 -7.95 -20.34 -15.63
CA MET A 24 -9.20 -19.78 -15.10
C MET A 24 -9.60 -20.44 -13.77
N MET A 25 -9.46 -21.77 -13.67
CA MET A 25 -9.75 -22.48 -12.42
C MET A 25 -8.76 -22.11 -11.33
N ARG A 26 -7.46 -22.01 -11.64
CA ARG A 26 -6.44 -21.50 -10.69
C ARG A 26 -6.79 -20.10 -10.22
N LEU A 27 -7.14 -19.19 -11.14
CA LEU A 27 -7.53 -17.82 -10.79
C LEU A 27 -8.73 -17.81 -9.83
N MET A 28 -9.76 -18.61 -10.09
CA MET A 28 -10.93 -18.70 -9.22
C MET A 28 -10.58 -19.21 -7.81
N LEU A 29 -9.73 -20.24 -7.72
CA LEU A 29 -9.25 -20.76 -6.44
C LEU A 29 -8.48 -19.70 -5.66
N TRP A 30 -7.56 -18.98 -6.32
CA TRP A 30 -6.79 -17.89 -5.70
C TRP A 30 -7.67 -16.73 -5.24
N GLN A 31 -8.63 -16.30 -6.06
CA GLN A 31 -9.58 -15.25 -5.65
C GLN A 31 -10.39 -15.70 -4.43
N SER A 32 -10.81 -16.96 -4.37
CA SER A 32 -11.51 -17.48 -3.20
C SER A 32 -10.65 -17.40 -1.93
N LEU A 33 -9.37 -17.78 -2.02
CA LEU A 33 -8.43 -17.68 -0.88
C LEU A 33 -8.21 -16.22 -0.44
N ILE A 34 -8.03 -15.29 -1.38
CA ILE A 34 -7.85 -13.86 -1.10
C ILE A 34 -9.11 -13.27 -0.43
N ASP A 35 -10.28 -13.65 -0.93
CA ASP A 35 -11.56 -13.23 -0.38
C ASP A 35 -11.79 -13.85 1.01
N SER A 36 -11.32 -15.07 1.29
CA SER A 36 -11.38 -15.67 2.62
C SER A 36 -10.47 -14.95 3.62
N VAL A 37 -9.32 -14.40 3.20
CA VAL A 37 -8.51 -13.51 4.08
C VAL A 37 -9.28 -12.24 4.41
N SER A 38 -9.88 -11.61 3.40
CA SER A 38 -10.63 -10.36 3.56
C SER A 38 -11.85 -10.48 4.47
N ASP A 39 -12.47 -11.67 4.49
CA ASP A 39 -13.63 -12.01 5.32
C ASP A 39 -13.28 -12.60 6.68
N ALA A 40 -11.97 -12.72 6.98
CA ALA A 40 -11.47 -13.36 8.20
C ALA A 40 -11.95 -14.81 8.37
N ASN A 41 -11.95 -15.57 7.27
CA ASN A 41 -12.11 -17.03 7.25
C ASN A 41 -10.78 -17.78 7.07
N LEU A 42 -9.73 -17.09 6.60
CA LEU A 42 -8.37 -17.59 6.43
C LEU A 42 -7.40 -16.59 7.05
N SER A 43 -6.47 -17.06 7.90
CA SER A 43 -5.48 -16.15 8.50
C SER A 43 -4.56 -15.58 7.43
N ALA A 44 -4.18 -14.31 7.57
CA ALA A 44 -3.24 -13.66 6.65
C ALA A 44 -1.88 -14.37 6.64
N GLU A 45 -1.44 -14.91 7.79
CA GLU A 45 -0.17 -15.65 7.92
C GLU A 45 -0.20 -16.93 7.08
N THR A 46 -1.26 -17.74 7.21
CA THR A 46 -1.42 -18.97 6.42
C THR A 46 -1.48 -18.68 4.92
N PHE A 47 -2.18 -17.61 4.52
CA PHE A 47 -2.26 -17.22 3.12
C PHE A 47 -0.89 -16.76 2.59
N VAL A 48 -0.14 -15.95 3.35
CA VAL A 48 1.19 -15.48 2.96
C VAL A 48 2.13 -16.67 2.73
N GLU A 49 2.19 -17.62 3.66
CA GLU A 49 2.98 -18.85 3.49
C GLU A 49 2.57 -19.65 2.25
N PHE A 50 1.26 -19.79 2.03
CA PHE A 50 0.70 -20.51 0.89
C PHE A 50 1.05 -19.82 -0.44
N ALA A 51 0.90 -18.50 -0.51
CA ALA A 51 1.20 -17.69 -1.67
C ALA A 51 2.69 -17.72 -2.01
N MET A 52 3.56 -17.54 -1.01
CA MET A 52 5.01 -17.61 -1.19
C MET A 52 5.47 -18.96 -1.75
N ALA A 53 4.88 -20.06 -1.28
CA ALA A 53 5.23 -21.40 -1.75
C ALA A 53 4.81 -21.70 -3.19
N ASN A 54 3.75 -21.05 -3.69
CA ASN A 54 3.15 -21.41 -4.98
C ASN A 54 3.38 -20.39 -6.09
N ILE A 55 3.56 -19.10 -5.76
CA ILE A 55 3.72 -18.04 -6.76
C ILE A 55 4.90 -18.24 -7.73
N PRO A 56 6.06 -18.85 -7.35
CA PRO A 56 7.15 -19.06 -8.30
C PRO A 56 6.81 -20.04 -9.43
N GLY A 57 5.83 -20.92 -9.21
CA GLY A 57 5.40 -21.91 -10.18
C GLY A 57 4.29 -21.43 -11.13
N GLU A 58 3.73 -20.23 -10.94
CA GLU A 58 2.66 -19.72 -11.77
C GLU A 58 3.22 -18.97 -12.99
N THR A 59 2.74 -19.34 -14.18
CA THR A 59 3.20 -18.78 -15.46
C THR A 59 2.13 -17.96 -16.19
N ASP A 60 0.86 -18.10 -15.82
CA ASP A 60 -0.22 -17.27 -16.33
C ASP A 60 -0.17 -15.88 -15.68
N TYR A 61 -0.09 -14.85 -16.51
CA TYR A 61 0.02 -13.46 -16.06
C TYR A 61 -1.12 -13.03 -15.13
N ASN A 62 -2.36 -13.39 -15.43
CA ASN A 62 -3.52 -12.95 -14.65
C ASN A 62 -3.57 -13.65 -13.29
N VAL A 63 -3.21 -14.94 -13.26
CA VAL A 63 -3.11 -15.68 -12.01
C VAL A 63 -1.96 -15.15 -11.16
N ALA A 64 -0.76 -14.99 -11.72
CA ALA A 64 0.40 -14.46 -11.01
C ALA A 64 0.14 -13.07 -10.42
N ARG A 65 -0.52 -12.19 -11.18
CA ARG A 65 -0.94 -10.87 -10.72
C ARG A 65 -1.95 -10.93 -9.57
N ALA A 66 -2.90 -11.87 -9.63
CA ALA A 66 -3.87 -12.07 -8.55
C ALA A 66 -3.16 -12.54 -7.27
N ILE A 67 -2.25 -13.51 -7.36
CA ILE A 67 -1.48 -14.01 -6.23
C ILE A 67 -0.63 -12.88 -5.63
N GLY A 68 0.11 -12.15 -6.47
CA GLY A 68 0.98 -11.07 -6.02
C GLY A 68 0.21 -9.98 -5.28
N GLY A 69 -0.86 -9.46 -5.89
CA GLY A 69 -1.68 -8.43 -5.26
C GLY A 69 -2.38 -8.92 -3.98
N GLY A 70 -2.78 -10.20 -3.94
CA GLY A 70 -3.30 -10.84 -2.73
C GLY A 70 -2.25 -10.95 -1.62
N LEU A 71 -1.01 -11.32 -1.99
CA LEU A 71 0.12 -11.47 -1.08
C LEU A 71 0.49 -10.13 -0.43
N VAL A 72 0.57 -9.04 -1.20
CA VAL A 72 0.81 -7.68 -0.64
C VAL A 72 -0.29 -7.30 0.35
N LYS A 73 -1.57 -7.50 -0.01
CA LYS A 73 -2.70 -7.18 0.88
C LYS A 73 -2.68 -7.99 2.18
N ALA A 74 -2.37 -9.29 2.11
CA ALA A 74 -2.26 -10.13 3.29
C ALA A 74 -1.07 -9.71 4.16
N LEU A 75 0.05 -9.35 3.53
CA LEU A 75 1.24 -8.84 4.21
C LEU A 75 0.99 -7.48 4.90
N ASP A 76 0.05 -6.66 4.41
CA ASP A 76 -0.37 -5.42 5.10
C ASP A 76 -1.03 -5.72 6.46
N TYR A 77 -1.81 -6.80 6.57
CA TYR A 77 -2.35 -7.26 7.86
C TYR A 77 -1.22 -7.68 8.80
N LEU A 78 -0.27 -8.46 8.33
CA LEU A 78 0.89 -8.88 9.14
C LEU A 78 1.74 -7.68 9.58
N SER A 79 1.97 -6.72 8.69
CA SER A 79 2.68 -5.48 9.00
C SER A 79 1.94 -4.62 10.02
N THR A 80 0.61 -4.64 9.98
CA THR A 80 -0.23 -3.98 10.98
C THR A 80 -0.15 -4.71 12.33
N ALA A 81 -0.17 -6.04 12.34
CA ALA A 81 0.01 -6.84 13.54
C ALA A 81 1.36 -6.58 14.23
N THR A 82 2.45 -6.48 13.46
CA THR A 82 3.78 -6.09 13.97
C THR A 82 3.73 -4.71 14.62
N ARG A 83 3.13 -3.72 13.93
CA ARG A 83 3.06 -2.33 14.42
C ARG A 83 2.23 -2.17 15.69
N LEU A 84 1.18 -2.98 15.82
CA LEU A 84 0.32 -3.07 17.01
C LEU A 84 0.87 -4.02 18.08
N GLN A 85 2.08 -4.57 17.88
CA GLN A 85 2.74 -5.47 18.84
C GLN A 85 1.94 -6.74 19.17
N ILE A 86 1.12 -7.22 18.22
CA ILE A 86 0.36 -8.47 18.37
C ILE A 86 1.28 -9.68 18.19
N LYS A 87 2.05 -9.68 17.08
CA LYS A 87 3.07 -10.68 16.74
C LYS A 87 4.03 -10.05 15.72
N ASP A 88 5.32 -10.35 15.85
CA ASP A 88 6.35 -9.79 14.96
C ASP A 88 6.50 -10.62 13.68
N TYR A 89 6.10 -10.01 12.55
CA TYR A 89 6.23 -10.56 11.20
C TYR A 89 7.34 -9.91 10.38
N SER A 90 8.31 -9.23 11.01
CA SER A 90 9.39 -8.54 10.29
C SER A 90 10.23 -9.51 9.44
N VAL A 91 10.45 -10.74 9.92
CA VAL A 91 11.14 -11.79 9.16
C VAL A 91 10.34 -12.21 7.93
N THR A 92 9.03 -12.47 8.10
CA THR A 92 8.13 -12.80 6.99
C THR A 92 8.10 -11.69 5.95
N TYR A 93 8.07 -10.43 6.37
CA TYR A 93 8.12 -9.30 5.45
C TYR A 93 9.39 -9.31 4.60
N ALA A 94 10.56 -9.51 5.22
CA ALA A 94 11.83 -9.59 4.50
C ALA A 94 11.88 -10.79 3.54
N GLN A 95 11.26 -11.92 3.90
CA GLN A 95 11.14 -13.07 3.00
C GLN A 95 10.27 -12.74 1.77
N VAL A 96 9.18 -11.98 1.94
CA VAL A 96 8.37 -11.52 0.80
C VAL A 96 9.15 -10.52 -0.05
N GLU A 97 9.91 -9.59 0.52
CA GLU A 97 10.77 -8.69 -0.26
C GLU A 97 11.79 -9.46 -1.11
N ASN A 98 12.43 -10.49 -0.55
CA ASN A 98 13.33 -11.40 -1.28
C ASN A 98 12.61 -12.11 -2.42
N LEU A 99 11.44 -12.68 -2.16
CA LEU A 99 10.63 -13.38 -3.16
C LEU A 99 10.27 -12.46 -4.34
N TYR A 100 9.87 -11.21 -4.09
CA TYR A 100 9.54 -10.28 -5.17
C TYR A 100 10.76 -9.89 -6.01
N LEU A 101 11.94 -9.79 -5.39
CA LEU A 101 13.19 -9.61 -6.12
C LEU A 101 13.53 -10.84 -6.99
N GLU A 102 13.33 -12.05 -6.47
CA GLU A 102 13.53 -13.29 -7.21
C GLU A 102 12.56 -13.41 -8.40
N LEU A 103 11.28 -13.10 -8.20
CA LEU A 103 10.26 -13.08 -9.25
C LEU A 103 10.58 -12.04 -10.33
N LEU A 104 11.03 -10.84 -9.94
CA LEU A 104 11.51 -9.83 -10.89
C LEU A 104 12.74 -10.32 -11.68
N SER A 105 13.68 -10.98 -10.99
CA SER A 105 14.93 -11.48 -11.60
C SER A 105 14.72 -12.65 -12.55
N SER A 106 13.72 -13.49 -12.27
CA SER A 106 13.41 -14.71 -13.04
C SER A 106 12.35 -14.53 -14.12
N ALA A 107 11.60 -13.43 -14.10
CA ALA A 107 10.61 -13.13 -15.12
C ALA A 107 11.22 -13.03 -16.52
N GLN A 108 10.45 -13.47 -17.52
CA GLN A 108 10.84 -13.35 -18.92
C GLN A 108 11.14 -11.89 -19.26
N ALA A 109 12.31 -11.63 -19.83
CA ALA A 109 12.77 -10.31 -20.23
C ALA A 109 11.74 -9.60 -21.15
N GLY A 110 11.36 -8.37 -20.80
CA GLY A 110 10.42 -7.55 -21.55
C GLY A 110 8.95 -7.92 -21.37
N SER A 111 8.63 -8.96 -20.57
CA SER A 111 7.25 -9.37 -20.34
C SER A 111 6.48 -8.39 -19.46
N ASP A 112 5.15 -8.38 -19.58
CA ASP A 112 4.30 -7.60 -18.69
C ASP A 112 4.36 -8.10 -17.24
N LEU A 113 4.67 -9.38 -17.05
CA LEU A 113 4.90 -9.94 -15.72
C LEU A 113 6.16 -9.36 -15.07
N GLN A 114 7.24 -9.16 -15.84
CA GLN A 114 8.44 -8.47 -15.35
C GLN A 114 8.14 -7.04 -14.90
N LYS A 115 7.36 -6.28 -15.68
CA LYS A 115 6.94 -4.91 -15.30
C LYS A 115 6.09 -4.90 -14.03
N TYR A 116 5.19 -5.89 -13.90
CA TYR A 116 4.37 -6.04 -12.70
C TYR A 116 5.24 -6.32 -11.47
N TRP A 117 6.15 -7.29 -11.53
CA TRP A 117 7.06 -7.59 -10.41
C TRP A 117 7.96 -6.42 -10.05
N TYR A 118 8.41 -5.63 -11.03
CA TYR A 118 9.16 -4.41 -10.77
C TYR A 118 8.36 -3.44 -9.90
N SER A 119 7.13 -3.10 -10.31
CA SER A 119 6.29 -2.16 -9.56
C SER A 119 6.04 -2.66 -8.14
N GLN A 120 5.70 -3.93 -7.97
CA GLN A 120 5.47 -4.49 -6.63
C GLN A 120 6.75 -4.55 -5.78
N TYR A 121 7.91 -4.83 -6.38
CA TYR A 121 9.19 -4.83 -5.68
C TYR A 121 9.54 -3.43 -5.17
N VAL A 122 9.35 -2.38 -5.99
CA VAL A 122 9.59 -0.99 -5.57
C VAL A 122 8.65 -0.60 -4.43
N ASP A 123 7.35 -0.90 -4.55
CA ASP A 123 6.34 -0.57 -3.55
C ASP A 123 6.60 -1.25 -2.20
N LEU A 124 7.11 -2.49 -2.22
CA LEU A 124 7.36 -3.31 -1.03
C LEU A 124 8.71 -3.02 -0.36
N SER A 125 9.69 -2.51 -1.11
CA SER A 125 11.06 -2.31 -0.62
C SER A 125 11.12 -1.30 0.53
N LYS A 126 11.43 -1.76 1.74
CA LYS A 126 11.60 -0.91 2.92
C LYS A 126 12.83 -1.21 3.76
N ASN A 127 13.40 -2.42 3.65
CA ASN A 127 14.61 -2.73 4.39
C ASN A 127 15.86 -2.18 3.67
N SER A 128 16.95 -1.97 4.41
CA SER A 128 18.15 -1.32 3.89
C SER A 128 18.78 -2.03 2.70
N MET A 129 18.67 -3.37 2.62
CA MET A 129 19.23 -4.14 1.51
C MET A 129 18.43 -3.91 0.22
N HIS A 130 17.10 -3.96 0.27
CA HIS A 130 16.27 -3.70 -0.90
C HIS A 130 16.28 -2.22 -1.32
N LEU A 131 16.32 -1.29 -0.36
CA LEU A 131 16.49 0.13 -0.67
C LEU A 131 17.84 0.41 -1.36
N ASN A 132 18.91 -0.26 -0.94
CA ASN A 132 20.18 -0.17 -1.66
C ASN A 132 20.10 -0.79 -3.07
N ASN A 133 19.35 -1.89 -3.26
CA ASN A 133 19.09 -2.41 -4.61
C ASN A 133 18.33 -1.40 -5.47
N LEU A 134 17.31 -0.71 -4.94
CA LEU A 134 16.60 0.35 -5.66
C LEU A 134 17.55 1.48 -6.07
N ARG A 135 18.45 1.90 -5.17
CA ARG A 135 19.49 2.88 -5.48
C ARG A 135 20.41 2.42 -6.63
N GLN A 136 20.86 1.16 -6.61
CA GLN A 136 21.67 0.58 -7.68
C GLN A 136 20.91 0.49 -9.02
N ILE A 137 19.59 0.22 -8.98
CA ILE A 137 18.73 0.24 -10.18
C ILE A 137 18.63 1.66 -10.75
N LEU A 138 18.44 2.67 -9.89
CA LEU A 138 18.38 4.08 -10.31
C LEU A 138 19.69 4.54 -10.96
N ALA A 139 20.82 4.06 -10.44
CA ALA A 139 22.18 4.31 -10.95
C ALA A 139 22.55 3.45 -12.17
N SER A 140 21.67 2.53 -12.61
CA SER A 140 21.95 1.55 -13.68
C SER A 140 23.12 0.59 -13.38
N GLU A 141 23.50 0.43 -12.11
CA GLU A 141 24.50 -0.54 -11.65
C GLU A 141 23.90 -1.95 -11.51
N LYS A 142 22.61 -2.01 -11.17
CA LYS A 142 21.81 -3.24 -11.18
C LYS A 142 20.74 -3.13 -12.26
N THR A 143 20.79 -4.02 -13.25
CA THR A 143 19.87 -3.99 -14.40
C THR A 143 19.15 -5.33 -14.56
N PHE A 144 17.98 -5.28 -15.20
CA PHE A 144 17.21 -6.45 -15.57
C PHE A 144 17.02 -6.44 -17.09
N SER A 145 17.41 -7.53 -17.76
CA SER A 145 17.26 -7.63 -19.22
C SER A 145 15.81 -7.42 -19.62
N GLY A 146 15.57 -6.59 -20.64
CA GLY A 146 14.23 -6.26 -21.14
C GLY A 146 13.43 -5.25 -20.29
N LEU A 147 13.98 -4.76 -19.18
CA LEU A 147 13.36 -3.74 -18.34
C LEU A 147 14.09 -2.41 -18.44
N THR A 148 13.49 -1.46 -19.15
CA THR A 148 13.95 -0.07 -19.16
C THR A 148 13.45 0.67 -17.92
N ILE A 149 14.36 1.31 -17.20
CA ILE A 149 14.02 2.23 -16.10
C ILE A 149 13.72 3.61 -16.70
N ASP A 150 12.49 3.76 -17.19
CA ASP A 150 11.95 5.02 -17.72
C ASP A 150 11.68 6.05 -16.61
N GLN A 151 11.29 7.26 -17.00
CA GLN A 151 11.18 8.40 -16.09
C GLN A 151 10.20 8.16 -14.92
N ASP A 152 9.07 7.50 -15.17
CA ASP A 152 8.09 7.20 -14.13
C ASP A 152 8.68 6.21 -13.11
N LYS A 153 9.37 5.17 -13.57
CA LYS A 153 10.06 4.18 -12.71
C LYS A 153 11.17 4.81 -11.87
N ARG A 154 11.90 5.77 -12.44
CA ARG A 154 12.90 6.54 -11.69
C ARG A 154 12.27 7.31 -10.54
N TRP A 155 11.14 7.96 -10.78
CA TRP A 155 10.39 8.68 -9.74
C TRP A 155 9.84 7.76 -8.64
N GLU A 156 9.37 6.56 -8.99
CA GLU A 156 8.94 5.55 -8.00
C GLU A 156 10.09 5.18 -7.05
N ILE A 157 11.29 4.94 -7.60
CA ILE A 157 12.49 4.68 -6.78
C ILE A 157 12.85 5.89 -5.91
N VAL A 158 12.89 7.10 -6.48
CA VAL A 158 13.23 8.32 -5.72
C VAL A 158 12.24 8.56 -4.58
N ALA A 159 10.95 8.31 -4.81
CA ALA A 159 9.92 8.36 -3.78
C ALA A 159 10.17 7.33 -2.66
N ALA A 160 10.44 6.07 -3.01
CA ALA A 160 10.75 5.03 -2.03
C ALA A 160 11.99 5.38 -1.19
N LEU A 161 13.07 5.86 -1.81
CA LEU A 161 14.28 6.27 -1.09
C LEU A 161 14.04 7.47 -0.16
N ASN A 162 13.21 8.44 -0.56
CA ASN A 162 12.83 9.57 0.30
C ASN A 162 11.92 9.15 1.47
N ARG A 163 10.98 8.21 1.24
CA ARG A 163 10.09 7.66 2.27
C ARG A 163 10.85 7.06 3.45
N TYR A 164 11.99 6.44 3.18
CA TYR A 164 12.85 5.80 4.18
C TYR A 164 14.16 6.55 4.45
N GLN A 165 14.34 7.75 3.88
CA GLN A 165 15.56 8.57 4.00
C GLN A 165 16.87 7.78 3.75
N HIS A 166 16.84 6.89 2.76
CA HIS A 166 17.93 5.93 2.55
C HIS A 166 19.02 6.48 1.63
N GLY A 167 20.28 6.33 2.06
CA GLY A 167 21.45 6.74 1.26
C GLY A 167 21.48 8.24 0.98
N ASP A 168 21.77 8.59 -0.28
CA ASP A 168 21.88 9.94 -0.83
C ASP A 168 20.54 10.49 -1.35
N TYR A 169 19.41 10.09 -0.74
CA TYR A 169 18.04 10.41 -1.20
C TYR A 169 17.78 11.90 -1.50
N LEU A 170 18.41 12.83 -0.77
CA LEU A 170 18.31 14.28 -1.03
C LEU A 170 18.97 14.66 -2.36
N ALA A 171 20.21 14.22 -2.57
CA ALA A 171 20.95 14.49 -3.80
C ALA A 171 20.29 13.80 -4.99
N LEU A 172 19.78 12.57 -4.81
CA LEU A 172 19.03 11.85 -5.84
C LEU A 172 17.73 12.57 -6.21
N LEU A 173 17.00 13.15 -5.25
CA LEU A 173 15.81 13.95 -5.55
C LEU A 173 16.16 15.20 -6.37
N GLU A 174 17.20 15.94 -5.98
CA GLU A 174 17.59 17.16 -6.70
C GLU A 174 18.12 16.83 -8.11
N ALA A 175 18.88 15.74 -8.26
CA ALA A 175 19.29 15.26 -9.58
C ALA A 175 18.08 14.88 -10.46
N GLU A 176 17.08 14.22 -9.89
CA GLU A 176 15.88 13.82 -10.66
C GLU A 176 15.01 15.02 -11.03
N LYS A 177 14.87 16.03 -10.16
CA LYS A 177 14.21 17.30 -10.48
C LYS A 177 14.87 18.03 -11.66
N LEU A 178 16.21 18.02 -11.73
CA LEU A 178 16.94 18.62 -12.84
C LEU A 178 16.77 17.84 -14.14
N ARG A 179 16.62 16.52 -14.05
CA ARG A 179 16.41 15.62 -15.18
C ARG A 179 15.01 15.72 -15.76
N ASP A 180 13.98 15.83 -14.91
CA ASP A 180 12.58 15.89 -15.32
C ASP A 180 11.87 17.08 -14.67
N ASN A 181 11.75 18.15 -15.45
CA ASN A 181 11.03 19.37 -15.08
C ASN A 181 9.57 19.39 -15.61
N SER A 182 9.04 18.24 -16.03
CA SER A 182 7.64 18.13 -16.44
C SER A 182 6.68 18.37 -15.27
N ASP A 183 5.41 18.64 -15.58
CA ASP A 183 4.36 18.77 -14.55
C ASP A 183 4.22 17.49 -13.70
N THR A 184 4.43 16.32 -14.31
CA THR A 184 4.48 15.03 -13.59
C THR A 184 5.70 14.95 -12.68
N GLY A 185 6.89 15.32 -13.17
CA GLY A 185 8.13 15.35 -12.38
C GLY A 185 8.05 16.27 -11.17
N VAL A 186 7.48 17.47 -11.33
CA VAL A 186 7.24 18.40 -10.20
C VAL A 186 6.31 17.78 -9.15
N LYS A 187 5.25 17.09 -9.57
CA LYS A 187 4.32 16.42 -8.64
C LYS A 187 4.98 15.26 -7.91
N TYR A 188 5.78 14.45 -8.60
CA TYR A 188 6.54 13.38 -7.96
C TYR A 188 7.58 13.92 -7.00
N ALA A 189 8.27 15.02 -7.32
CA ALA A 189 9.20 15.65 -6.40
C ALA A 189 8.52 16.09 -5.09
N ILE A 190 7.32 16.68 -5.20
CA ILE A 190 6.49 17.04 -4.05
C ILE A 190 6.07 15.79 -3.26
N TYR A 191 5.66 14.72 -3.94
CA TYR A 191 5.28 13.46 -3.29
C TYR A 191 6.45 12.80 -2.56
N SER A 192 7.62 12.71 -3.20
CA SER A 192 8.86 12.21 -2.58
C SER A 192 9.22 13.04 -1.34
N GLU A 193 9.11 14.37 -1.41
CA GLU A 193 9.33 15.21 -0.23
C GLU A 193 8.27 14.93 0.85
N ALA A 194 6.98 14.91 0.51
CA ALA A 194 5.90 14.69 1.44
C ALA A 194 5.98 13.32 2.15
N LEU A 195 6.54 12.29 1.49
CA LEU A 195 6.73 10.96 2.06
C LEU A 195 7.75 10.91 3.21
N ARG A 196 8.67 11.87 3.32
CA ARG A 196 9.74 11.83 4.33
C ARG A 196 9.17 11.75 5.76
N PRO A 197 9.76 10.93 6.65
CA PRO A 197 9.37 10.80 8.05
C PRO A 197 9.93 11.98 8.88
N ASP A 198 9.69 13.21 8.44
CA ASP A 198 10.21 14.44 9.03
C ASP A 198 9.05 15.33 9.52
N PRO A 199 8.99 15.69 10.82
CA PRO A 199 7.91 16.51 11.38
C PRO A 199 7.72 17.87 10.71
N GLU A 200 8.80 18.56 10.31
CA GLU A 200 8.74 19.87 9.67
C GLU A 200 8.16 19.75 8.25
N ILE A 201 8.56 18.70 7.53
CA ILE A 201 8.04 18.40 6.21
C ILE A 201 6.55 18.03 6.28
N LYS A 202 6.13 17.24 7.28
CA LYS A 202 4.70 16.95 7.51
C LYS A 202 3.93 18.23 7.82
N ALA A 203 4.45 19.10 8.68
CA ALA A 203 3.80 20.35 9.04
C ALA A 203 3.63 21.27 7.82
N LYS A 204 4.68 21.43 7.02
CA LYS A 204 4.68 22.21 5.77
C LYS A 204 3.58 21.72 4.83
N TRP A 205 3.60 20.44 4.49
CA TRP A 205 2.68 19.89 3.50
C TRP A 205 1.24 19.79 4.00
N PHE A 206 1.05 19.53 5.28
CA PHE A 206 -0.26 19.58 5.91
C PHE A 206 -0.86 20.99 5.84
N ALA A 207 -0.09 22.03 6.18
CA ALA A 207 -0.54 23.42 6.09
C ALA A 207 -0.88 23.84 4.65
N VAL A 208 -0.16 23.32 3.65
CA VAL A 208 -0.50 23.56 2.23
C VAL A 208 -1.90 23.00 1.90
N VAL A 209 -2.22 21.79 2.35
CA VAL A 209 -3.52 21.16 2.03
C VAL A 209 -4.68 21.69 2.87
N THR A 210 -4.45 22.19 4.07
CA THR A 210 -5.51 22.73 4.95
C THR A 210 -5.70 24.23 4.85
N ASP A 211 -4.60 24.99 4.84
CA ASP A 211 -4.63 26.44 5.06
C ASP A 211 -4.51 27.21 3.75
N ASN A 212 -3.88 26.61 2.73
CA ASN A 212 -3.63 27.26 1.43
C ASN A 212 -3.92 26.36 0.21
N PRO A 213 -5.02 25.58 0.18
CA PRO A 213 -5.26 24.62 -0.90
C PRO A 213 -5.38 25.30 -2.27
N ASP A 214 -5.94 26.50 -2.34
CA ASP A 214 -6.18 27.23 -3.60
C ASP A 214 -4.90 27.68 -4.31
N ARG A 215 -3.73 27.61 -3.65
CA ARG A 215 -2.43 27.94 -4.26
C ARG A 215 -1.94 26.87 -5.23
N LEU A 216 -2.49 25.65 -5.17
CA LEU A 216 -2.08 24.53 -6.01
C LEU A 216 -3.29 23.90 -6.70
N LYS A 217 -3.07 23.36 -7.90
CA LYS A 217 -4.09 22.55 -8.58
C LYS A 217 -4.41 21.32 -7.75
N LEU A 218 -5.67 20.88 -7.77
CA LEU A 218 -6.10 19.63 -7.11
C LEU A 218 -5.26 18.41 -7.52
N SER A 219 -4.77 18.35 -8.75
CA SER A 219 -3.84 17.29 -9.19
C SER A 219 -2.56 17.24 -8.36
N THR A 220 -2.03 18.38 -7.91
CA THR A 220 -0.82 18.47 -7.09
C THR A 220 -1.14 18.20 -5.63
N LEU A 221 -2.27 18.73 -5.12
CA LEU A 221 -2.73 18.45 -3.76
C LEU A 221 -2.92 16.94 -3.53
N ARG A 222 -3.38 16.18 -4.54
CA ARG A 222 -3.50 14.71 -4.45
C ARG A 222 -2.17 14.01 -4.21
N TYR A 223 -1.07 14.48 -4.80
CA TYR A 223 0.28 13.93 -4.55
C TYR A 223 0.74 14.23 -3.12
N ILE A 224 0.47 15.45 -2.63
CA ILE A 224 0.76 15.81 -1.23
C ILE A 224 -0.02 14.91 -0.26
N MET A 225 -1.34 14.81 -0.44
CA MET A 225 -2.22 13.99 0.41
C MET A 225 -1.86 12.50 0.36
N ALA A 226 -1.40 12.00 -0.79
CA ALA A 226 -0.95 10.61 -0.91
C ALA A 226 0.39 10.33 -0.20
N GLY A 227 1.27 11.33 -0.07
CA GLY A 227 2.56 11.21 0.62
C GLY A 227 2.51 11.49 2.13
N LEU A 228 1.44 12.13 2.61
CA LEU A 228 1.25 12.40 4.03
C LEU A 228 0.92 11.10 4.79
N PHE A 229 1.64 10.88 5.88
CA PHE A 229 1.40 9.82 6.87
C PHE A 229 1.24 8.39 6.31
N PRO A 230 2.22 7.85 5.57
CA PRO A 230 2.21 6.42 5.24
C PRO A 230 2.16 5.56 6.52
N PRO A 231 1.70 4.29 6.44
CA PRO A 231 1.29 3.52 7.61
C PRO A 231 2.32 3.40 8.75
N GLU A 232 3.60 3.28 8.41
CA GLU A 232 4.72 3.21 9.36
C GLU A 232 4.97 4.54 10.11
N GLN A 233 4.42 5.65 9.63
CA GLN A 233 4.55 6.99 10.20
C GLN A 233 3.37 7.37 11.09
N SER A 234 2.62 6.39 11.60
CA SER A 234 1.47 6.62 12.50
C SER A 234 1.78 7.54 13.69
N ALA A 235 2.99 7.46 14.28
CA ALA A 235 3.40 8.36 15.35
C ALA A 235 3.47 9.85 14.93
N LEU A 236 3.85 10.12 13.68
CA LEU A 236 3.84 11.47 13.11
C LEU A 236 2.43 11.95 12.77
N GLU A 237 1.50 11.04 12.49
CA GLU A 237 0.08 11.34 12.20
C GLU A 237 -0.69 11.74 13.47
N GLN A 238 -0.40 11.10 14.62
CA GLN A 238 -1.17 11.27 15.86
C GLN A 238 -1.48 12.74 16.23
N PRO A 239 -0.52 13.69 16.17
CA PRO A 239 -0.79 15.09 16.51
C PRO A 239 -1.75 15.81 15.53
N TYR A 240 -1.94 15.26 14.33
CA TYR A 240 -2.75 15.85 13.26
C TYR A 240 -4.19 15.35 13.27
N LYS A 241 -4.50 14.23 13.94
CA LYS A 241 -5.84 13.62 13.97
C LYS A 241 -6.95 14.63 14.25
N ALA A 242 -6.81 15.42 15.31
CA ALA A 242 -7.81 16.43 15.68
C ALA A 242 -7.96 17.52 14.60
N ARG A 243 -6.85 17.98 14.01
CA ARG A 243 -6.86 18.98 12.93
C ARG A 243 -7.50 18.45 11.65
N ILE A 244 -7.24 17.17 11.32
CA ILE A 244 -7.85 16.51 10.16
C ILE A 244 -9.37 16.45 10.34
N LEU A 245 -9.85 16.00 11.51
CA LEU A 245 -11.28 15.91 11.79
C LEU A 245 -11.95 17.29 11.76
N ALA A 246 -11.30 18.32 12.32
CA ALA A 246 -11.81 19.69 12.29
C ALA A 246 -11.89 20.28 10.87
N GLN A 247 -11.06 19.83 9.94
CA GLN A 247 -11.07 20.30 8.54
C GLN A 247 -12.27 19.74 7.75
N ILE A 248 -12.80 18.57 8.12
CA ILE A 248 -13.89 17.92 7.37
C ILE A 248 -15.16 18.79 7.32
N PRO A 249 -15.67 19.36 8.44
CA PRO A 249 -16.79 20.29 8.41
C PRO A 249 -16.54 21.55 7.56
N VAL A 250 -15.30 22.08 7.54
CA VAL A 250 -14.94 23.25 6.71
C VAL A 250 -15.07 22.90 5.23
N LEU A 251 -14.52 21.77 4.80
CA LEU A 251 -14.66 21.27 3.43
C LEU A 251 -16.13 20.95 3.09
N ASN A 252 -16.90 20.50 4.07
CA ASN A 252 -18.34 20.27 3.90
C ASN A 252 -19.11 21.57 3.59
N GLN A 253 -18.64 22.74 4.00
CA GLN A 253 -19.26 24.03 3.67
C GLN A 253 -18.81 24.58 2.31
N GLY A 254 -17.57 24.29 1.87
CA GLY A 254 -17.01 24.79 0.61
C GLY A 254 -17.65 24.21 -0.66
N SER A 255 -17.29 24.68 -1.86
CA SER A 255 -17.87 24.17 -3.13
C SER A 255 -17.00 23.13 -3.84
N ASP A 256 -15.72 22.97 -3.47
CA ASP A 256 -14.80 22.03 -4.11
C ASP A 256 -15.05 20.58 -3.62
N LEU A 257 -15.87 19.86 -4.38
CA LEU A 257 -16.17 18.45 -4.13
C LEU A 257 -14.97 17.53 -4.37
N GLY A 258 -14.04 17.93 -5.26
CA GLY A 258 -12.85 17.16 -5.61
C GLY A 258 -11.85 17.15 -4.47
N LEU A 259 -11.52 18.34 -3.96
CA LEU A 259 -10.70 18.50 -2.76
C LEU A 259 -11.32 17.80 -1.56
N THR A 260 -12.62 18.02 -1.31
CA THR A 260 -13.34 17.36 -0.22
C THR A 260 -13.17 15.84 -0.29
N ARG A 261 -13.41 15.25 -1.46
CA ARG A 261 -13.28 13.79 -1.64
C ARG A 261 -11.84 13.34 -1.37
N SER A 262 -10.86 13.98 -1.99
CA SER A 262 -9.45 13.58 -1.86
C SER A 262 -8.94 13.71 -0.43
N PHE A 263 -9.27 14.82 0.25
CA PHE A 263 -8.88 15.04 1.63
C PHE A 263 -9.47 13.97 2.56
N THR A 264 -10.80 13.78 2.52
CA THR A 264 -11.44 12.80 3.41
C THR A 264 -11.01 11.37 3.07
N SER A 265 -10.79 11.01 1.81
CA SER A 265 -10.35 9.65 1.48
C SER A 265 -8.90 9.38 1.89
N SER A 266 -8.01 10.37 1.74
CA SER A 266 -6.57 10.17 1.93
C SER A 266 -6.15 10.36 3.39
N LEU A 267 -6.70 11.34 4.09
CA LEU A 267 -6.20 11.76 5.40
C LEU A 267 -7.07 11.32 6.58
N LEU A 268 -8.30 10.82 6.36
CA LEU A 268 -9.16 10.38 7.46
C LEU A 268 -8.47 9.25 8.26
N PRO A 269 -8.16 9.48 9.56
CA PRO A 269 -7.40 8.52 10.35
C PRO A 269 -8.16 7.21 10.51
N ALA A 270 -7.45 6.09 10.32
CA ALA A 270 -8.04 4.76 10.41
C ALA A 270 -6.97 3.76 10.88
N GLN A 271 -6.99 3.47 12.19
CA GLN A 271 -6.14 2.45 12.78
C GLN A 271 -6.92 1.16 12.95
N CYS A 272 -6.22 0.03 12.90
CA CYS A 272 -6.85 -1.28 13.06
C CYS A 272 -7.07 -1.62 14.55
N THR A 273 -7.85 -0.79 15.24
CA THR A 273 -8.09 -0.88 16.69
C THR A 273 -9.56 -0.62 17.01
N ASP A 274 -10.06 -1.23 18.09
CA ASP A 274 -11.44 -1.01 18.56
C ASP A 274 -11.75 0.46 18.84
N GLN A 275 -10.75 1.21 19.30
CA GLN A 275 -10.90 2.66 19.53
C GLN A 275 -11.18 3.40 18.21
N SER A 276 -10.40 3.12 17.16
CA SER A 276 -10.61 3.74 15.85
C SER A 276 -11.94 3.30 15.22
N GLU A 277 -12.38 2.07 15.46
CA GLU A 277 -13.68 1.56 14.99
C GLU A 277 -14.83 2.33 15.61
N LYS A 278 -14.83 2.50 16.94
CA LYS A 278 -15.85 3.25 17.69
C LYS A 278 -15.91 4.72 17.28
N GLU A 279 -14.75 5.35 17.08
CA GLU A 279 -14.68 6.72 16.61
C GLU A 279 -15.29 6.87 15.21
N LEU A 280 -14.92 5.98 14.28
CA LEU A 280 -15.45 6.00 12.92
C LEU A 280 -16.96 5.71 12.91
N ALA A 281 -17.46 4.81 13.77
CA ALA A 281 -18.88 4.57 13.94
C ALA A 281 -19.62 5.84 14.41
N GLY A 282 -19.07 6.58 15.37
CA GLY A 282 -19.60 7.88 15.79
C GLY A 282 -19.63 8.90 14.64
N LEU A 283 -18.55 8.98 13.85
CA LEU A 283 -18.47 9.87 12.70
C LEU A 283 -19.47 9.50 11.58
N VAL A 284 -19.82 8.22 11.41
CA VAL A 284 -20.86 7.80 10.45
C VAL A 284 -22.20 8.42 10.82
N GLU A 285 -22.54 8.47 12.11
CA GLU A 285 -23.76 9.09 12.62
C GLU A 285 -23.69 10.62 12.56
N GLU A 286 -22.59 11.21 13.03
CA GLU A 286 -22.38 12.65 13.04
C GLU A 286 -22.44 13.26 11.63
N TYR A 287 -21.89 12.57 10.63
CA TYR A 287 -21.74 13.08 9.27
C TYR A 287 -22.87 12.66 8.33
N GLN A 288 -24.00 12.12 8.84
CA GLN A 288 -25.13 11.66 8.01
C GLN A 288 -25.68 12.74 7.07
N ALA A 289 -25.71 14.00 7.53
CA ALA A 289 -26.20 15.15 6.75
C ALA A 289 -25.11 15.87 5.93
N MET A 290 -23.85 15.40 6.00
CA MET A 290 -22.77 15.97 5.19
C MET A 290 -22.86 15.52 3.73
N LYS A 291 -22.08 16.15 2.86
CA LYS A 291 -22.00 15.80 1.45
C LYS A 291 -21.70 14.31 1.24
N PRO A 292 -22.27 13.66 0.20
CA PRO A 292 -22.15 12.22 0.00
C PRO A 292 -20.72 11.67 -0.05
N GLN A 293 -19.76 12.42 -0.60
CA GLN A 293 -18.36 11.98 -0.66
C GLN A 293 -17.70 11.87 0.72
N ILE A 294 -18.12 12.70 1.70
CA ILE A 294 -17.61 12.62 3.08
C ILE A 294 -18.18 11.38 3.74
N LEU A 295 -19.52 11.24 3.73
CA LEU A 295 -20.20 10.10 4.35
C LEU A 295 -19.71 8.76 3.76
N LYS A 296 -19.53 8.70 2.43
CA LYS A 296 -18.98 7.51 1.76
C LYS A 296 -17.56 7.20 2.23
N ALA A 297 -16.70 8.20 2.38
CA ALA A 297 -15.33 8.00 2.83
C ALA A 297 -15.27 7.49 4.27
N VAL A 298 -16.06 8.06 5.20
CA VAL A 298 -16.13 7.57 6.59
C VAL A 298 -16.66 6.15 6.66
N LYS A 299 -17.76 5.83 5.97
CA LYS A 299 -18.31 4.46 5.91
C LYS A 299 -17.29 3.46 5.35
N ALA A 300 -16.57 3.82 4.30
CA ALA A 300 -15.54 2.96 3.71
C ALA A 300 -14.37 2.72 4.67
N ARG A 301 -13.93 3.76 5.41
CA ARG A 301 -12.88 3.62 6.43
C ARG A 301 -13.37 2.76 7.61
N HIS A 302 -14.58 2.99 8.10
CA HIS A 302 -15.20 2.19 9.15
C HIS A 302 -15.24 0.70 8.80
N GLN A 303 -15.76 0.35 7.61
CA GLN A 303 -15.78 -1.03 7.11
C GLN A 303 -14.38 -1.64 6.95
N THR A 304 -13.39 -0.84 6.55
CA THR A 304 -12.01 -1.29 6.42
C THR A 304 -11.39 -1.60 7.78
N VAL A 305 -11.61 -0.76 8.79
CA VAL A 305 -11.15 -1.00 10.17
C VAL A 305 -11.83 -2.24 10.75
N GLN A 306 -13.15 -2.40 10.58
CA GLN A 306 -13.87 -3.59 11.04
C GLN A 306 -13.31 -4.89 10.44
N ARG A 307 -13.08 -4.91 9.12
CA ARG A 307 -12.45 -6.07 8.45
C ARG A 307 -11.05 -6.32 8.97
N CYS A 308 -10.27 -5.27 9.18
CA CYS A 308 -8.92 -5.40 9.69
C CYS A 308 -8.89 -6.00 11.10
N ILE A 309 -9.73 -5.52 12.03
CA ILE A 309 -9.82 -6.08 13.39
C ILE A 309 -10.14 -7.57 13.35
N LYS A 310 -11.12 -7.98 12.52
CA LYS A 310 -11.47 -9.39 12.35
C LYS A 310 -10.31 -10.22 11.80
N ALA A 311 -9.58 -9.69 10.80
CA ALA A 311 -8.43 -10.37 10.22
C ALA A 311 -7.28 -10.53 11.23
N LEU A 312 -7.04 -9.53 12.09
CA LEU A 312 -6.01 -9.59 13.13
C LEU A 312 -6.37 -10.57 14.27
N ALA A 313 -7.65 -10.75 14.58
CA ALA A 313 -8.09 -11.71 15.60
C ALA A 313 -7.65 -13.15 15.27
N LEU A 314 -7.66 -13.54 13.99
CA LEU A 314 -7.18 -14.86 13.54
C LEU A 314 -5.67 -15.09 13.75
N LEU A 315 -4.89 -14.04 13.99
CA LEU A 315 -3.44 -14.15 14.25
C LEU A 315 -3.13 -14.42 15.73
N GLN A 316 -4.13 -14.30 16.61
CA GLN A 316 -4.01 -14.51 18.05
C GLN A 316 -4.47 -15.91 18.48
N GLU A 317 -5.21 -16.62 17.62
CA GLU A 317 -5.65 -17.98 17.88
C GLU A 317 -4.47 -18.97 17.75
N PRO A 318 -4.30 -19.92 18.69
CA PRO A 318 -3.35 -21.01 18.49
C PRO A 318 -3.78 -21.84 17.27
N GLN A 319 -2.91 -21.89 16.26
CA GLN A 319 -3.14 -22.66 15.02
C GLN A 319 -3.09 -24.17 15.24
#